data_AF-A0A1V5MWA2-F1
#
_entry.id   AF-A0A1V5MWA2-F1
#
_cell.length_a   1.000
_cell.length_b   1.000
_cell.length_c   1.000
_cell.angle_alpha   90.00
_cell.angle_beta   90.00
_cell.angle_gamma   90.00
#
_symmetry.space_group_name_H-M   'P 1'
#
loop_
_entity.id
_entity.type
_entity.pdbx_description
1 polymer ?
#
loop_
_entity_poly.entity_id
_entity_poly.type
_entity_poly.pdbx_seq_one_letter_code
_entity_poly.pdbx_strand_id
1 'polypeptide(L)'
;MPIPNDRSSLPEIVLRQECNYIAVFLTMACPYRCSYCINEHESPRKKEDILPGSEWVRGLSRLTNLERQEGAVPVTLQGGEPSVHPDFYEIINGLPERIPIDLLTNLSFDVERFIARVDPARLKRQAPYASIRVSYHPGQVAFEELLVKTHRLMEAGFSIGIYGVLHPDQQEHILAMQQRAVREGVDFRTKEFLGFARGRLYGQYKYEDACTLSHTRQVRCRTSELLIGAGGNVYRCHHDLYEQGEPIGHILDPGFEMMNEPRPCRWYGHCNPCDIKVKTNRLQQFGYTAVDIEFPATAGGRRKSRRAVAAATG
;
A
#
# COMPACT_ATOMS: atom_id res chain seq x y z
N MET A 1 -33.85 -14.96 -21.39
CA MET A 1 -33.98 -13.54 -21.78
C MET A 1 -32.59 -12.92 -21.70
N PRO A 2 -32.08 -12.29 -22.76
CA PRO A 2 -30.79 -11.65 -22.72
C PRO A 2 -30.86 -10.43 -21.80
N ILE A 3 -29.89 -10.33 -20.87
CA ILE A 3 -29.71 -9.18 -20.00
C ILE A 3 -29.36 -7.98 -20.91
N PRO A 4 -30.02 -6.83 -20.79
CA PRO A 4 -29.69 -5.65 -21.59
C PRO A 4 -28.25 -5.23 -21.33
N ASN A 5 -27.41 -5.44 -22.34
CA ASN A 5 -26.00 -5.06 -22.37
C ASN A 5 -25.89 -3.67 -22.98
N ASP A 6 -26.13 -2.61 -22.20
CA ASP A 6 -25.63 -1.27 -22.53
C ASP A 6 -25.56 -0.36 -21.28
N ARG A 7 -24.42 -0.41 -20.61
CA ARG A 7 -23.86 0.72 -19.84
C ARG A 7 -22.43 0.85 -20.32
N SER A 8 -22.22 1.57 -21.43
CA SER A 8 -20.92 2.00 -21.99
C SER A 8 -19.68 1.47 -21.24
N SER A 9 -19.04 0.44 -21.79
CA SER A 9 -17.78 -0.06 -21.26
C SER A 9 -16.78 1.08 -21.19
N LEU A 10 -16.31 1.42 -19.98
CA LEU A 10 -15.27 2.44 -19.81
C LEU A 10 -14.00 1.99 -20.55
N PRO A 11 -13.24 2.92 -21.15
CA PRO A 11 -11.98 2.59 -21.81
C PRO A 11 -11.01 1.86 -20.89
N GLU A 12 -10.23 0.94 -21.45
CA GLU A 12 -9.20 0.22 -20.70
C GLU A 12 -8.15 1.18 -20.13
N ILE A 13 -7.60 0.80 -18.96
CA ILE A 13 -6.46 1.46 -18.34
C ILE A 13 -5.27 0.53 -18.48
N VAL A 14 -4.36 0.87 -19.39
CA VAL A 14 -3.09 0.17 -19.54
C VAL A 14 -2.13 0.66 -18.46
N LEU A 15 -1.69 -0.23 -17.58
CA LEU A 15 -0.69 0.09 -16.58
C LEU A 15 0.66 0.35 -17.22
N ARG A 16 1.39 1.33 -16.67
CA ARG A 16 2.77 1.59 -17.04
C ARG A 16 3.68 0.41 -16.66
N GLN A 17 4.74 0.19 -17.43
CA GLN A 17 5.73 -0.87 -17.16
C GLN A 17 6.33 -0.74 -15.75
N GLU A 18 6.52 0.49 -15.28
CA GLU A 18 7.10 0.79 -13.98
C GLU A 18 6.12 0.56 -12.82
N CYS A 19 4.82 0.40 -13.09
CA CYS A 19 3.81 0.16 -12.06
C CYS A 19 4.16 -1.10 -11.26
N ASN A 20 4.42 -0.90 -9.98
CA ASN A 20 4.87 -1.97 -9.09
C ASN A 20 3.83 -2.37 -8.04
N TYR A 21 2.83 -1.52 -7.80
CA TYR A 21 1.80 -1.75 -6.79
C TYR A 21 0.50 -1.05 -7.16
N ILE A 22 -0.62 -1.75 -6.98
CA ILE A 22 -1.97 -1.20 -7.09
C ILE A 22 -2.62 -1.31 -5.72
N ALA A 23 -2.87 -0.16 -5.10
CA ALA A 23 -3.41 -0.03 -3.77
C ALA A 23 -4.86 0.45 -3.86
N VAL A 24 -5.80 -0.41 -3.46
CA VAL A 24 -7.22 -0.06 -3.44
C VAL A 24 -7.67 0.03 -1.99
N PHE A 25 -7.89 1.25 -1.51
CA PHE A 25 -8.38 1.53 -0.17
C PHE A 25 -9.90 1.46 -0.19
N LEU A 26 -10.49 0.28 0.03
CA LEU A 26 -11.97 0.13 -0.03
C LEU A 26 -12.69 1.00 0.99
N THR A 27 -12.08 1.17 2.16
CA THR A 27 -12.54 2.09 3.20
C THR A 27 -11.40 2.35 4.16
N MET A 28 -11.35 3.56 4.74
CA MET A 28 -10.45 3.84 5.86
C MET A 28 -11.03 3.39 7.22
N ALA A 29 -12.31 2.99 7.28
CA ALA A 29 -12.90 2.41 8.48
C ALA A 29 -12.17 1.12 8.92
N CYS A 30 -12.04 0.92 10.22
CA CYS A 30 -11.43 -0.28 10.79
C CYS A 30 -11.97 -0.48 12.21
N PRO A 31 -12.18 -1.73 12.65
CA PRO A 31 -12.53 -2.02 14.04
C PRO A 31 -11.35 -1.79 15.01
N TYR A 32 -10.11 -1.73 14.51
CA TYR A 32 -8.92 -1.56 15.34
C TYR A 32 -8.50 -0.08 15.49
N ARG A 33 -7.80 0.20 16.59
CA ARG A 33 -7.27 1.51 17.00
C ARG A 33 -5.79 1.41 17.36
N CYS A 34 -4.98 0.95 16.41
CA CYS A 34 -3.54 0.76 16.61
C CYS A 34 -2.82 2.10 16.75
N SER A 35 -2.05 2.29 17.83
CA SER A 35 -1.29 3.53 18.10
C SER A 35 -0.17 3.82 17.09
N TYR A 36 0.24 2.83 16.31
CA TYR A 36 1.29 2.90 15.30
C TYR A 36 0.76 2.79 13.87
N CYS A 37 -0.55 3.01 13.66
CA CYS A 37 -1.18 2.84 12.35
C CYS A 37 -0.60 3.81 11.31
N ILE A 38 -0.06 3.28 10.22
CA ILE A 38 0.54 4.11 9.16
C ILE A 38 -0.48 4.96 8.39
N ASN A 39 -1.76 4.55 8.43
CA ASN A 39 -2.89 5.32 7.88
C ASN A 39 -3.22 6.56 8.74
N GLU A 40 -2.68 6.65 9.95
CA GLU A 40 -2.81 7.80 10.86
C GLU A 40 -1.44 8.43 11.15
N HIS A 41 -0.53 8.42 10.16
CA HIS A 41 0.86 8.85 10.34
C HIS A 41 1.00 10.32 10.77
N GLU A 42 0.22 11.21 10.16
CA GLU A 42 0.26 12.65 10.41
C GLU A 42 -1.05 13.11 11.07
N SER A 43 -2.18 12.81 10.43
CA SER A 43 -3.51 13.09 10.96
C SER A 43 -4.30 11.82 11.29
N PRO A 44 -5.30 11.89 12.19
CA PRO A 44 -6.30 10.84 12.34
C PRO A 44 -7.02 10.57 11.01
N ARG A 45 -7.55 9.34 10.88
CA ARG A 45 -8.34 8.96 9.70
C ARG A 45 -9.50 9.91 9.45
N LYS A 46 -9.55 10.43 8.23
CA LYS A 46 -10.60 11.34 7.78
C LYS A 46 -11.79 10.53 7.27
N LYS A 47 -13.00 11.08 7.45
CA LYS A 47 -14.21 10.52 6.84
C LYS A 47 -14.15 10.78 5.34
N GLU A 48 -14.49 9.78 4.55
CA GLU A 48 -14.59 9.86 3.10
C GLU A 48 -15.83 9.11 2.63
N ASP A 49 -16.33 9.48 1.46
CA ASP A 49 -17.35 8.71 0.77
C ASP A 49 -16.70 7.42 0.22
N ILE A 50 -17.48 6.34 0.20
CA ILE A 50 -17.04 5.04 -0.31
C ILE A 50 -17.80 4.73 -1.61
N LEU A 51 -17.10 4.24 -2.63
CA LEU A 51 -17.73 3.74 -3.84
C LEU A 51 -18.53 2.46 -3.56
N PRO A 52 -19.72 2.29 -4.14
CA PRO A 52 -20.43 1.03 -4.07
C PRO A 52 -19.67 -0.07 -4.83
N GLY A 53 -19.91 -1.34 -4.46
CA GLY A 53 -19.20 -2.50 -5.00
C GLY A 53 -19.27 -2.59 -6.53
N SER A 54 -20.44 -2.38 -7.12
CA SER A 54 -20.62 -2.36 -8.58
C SER A 54 -19.73 -1.33 -9.31
N GLU A 55 -19.50 -0.14 -8.72
CA GLU A 55 -18.61 0.86 -9.33
C GLU A 55 -17.14 0.52 -9.09
N TRP A 56 -16.78 -0.11 -7.97
CA TRP A 56 -15.45 -0.69 -7.79
C TRP A 56 -15.14 -1.74 -8.86
N VAL A 57 -16.06 -2.68 -9.08
CA VAL A 57 -15.94 -3.70 -10.11
C VAL A 57 -15.83 -3.04 -11.47
N ARG A 58 -16.67 -2.06 -11.79
CA ARG A 58 -16.65 -1.34 -13.07
C ARG A 58 -15.31 -0.63 -13.32
N GLY A 59 -14.80 0.11 -12.34
CA GLY A 59 -13.55 0.86 -12.48
C GLY A 59 -12.31 -0.03 -12.54
N LEU A 60 -12.19 -1.00 -11.64
CA LEU A 60 -11.05 -1.91 -11.59
C LEU A 60 -11.03 -2.90 -12.75
N SER A 61 -12.19 -3.24 -13.32
CA SER A 61 -12.29 -4.05 -14.53
C SER A 61 -11.73 -3.37 -15.78
N ARG A 62 -11.36 -2.08 -15.72
CA ARG A 62 -10.66 -1.39 -16.80
C ARG A 62 -9.18 -1.75 -16.86
N LEU A 63 -8.59 -2.20 -15.75
CA LEU A 63 -7.17 -2.48 -15.67
C LEU A 63 -6.80 -3.65 -16.58
N THR A 64 -5.77 -3.46 -17.41
CA THR A 64 -5.19 -4.49 -18.28
C THR A 64 -3.73 -4.71 -17.96
N ASN A 65 -3.03 -5.55 -18.76
CA ASN A 65 -1.59 -5.87 -18.64
C ASN A 65 -1.06 -6.12 -17.21
N LEU A 66 -1.91 -6.73 -16.37
CA LEU A 66 -1.59 -7.09 -14.99
C LEU A 66 -0.66 -8.30 -14.94
N GLU A 67 -0.89 -9.29 -15.82
CA GLU A 67 -0.01 -10.42 -16.03
C GLU A 67 1.13 -10.02 -16.97
N ARG A 68 2.38 -10.15 -16.51
CA ARG A 68 3.59 -9.75 -17.23
C ARG A 68 4.63 -10.86 -17.18
N GLN A 69 5.61 -10.82 -18.09
CA GLN A 69 6.66 -11.84 -18.16
C GLN A 69 7.46 -11.95 -16.86
N GLU A 70 7.70 -10.82 -16.19
CA GLU A 70 8.41 -10.77 -14.92
C GLU A 70 7.53 -11.10 -13.70
N GLY A 71 6.20 -11.14 -13.86
CA GLY A 71 5.24 -11.47 -12.81
C GLY A 71 4.09 -10.47 -12.68
N ALA A 72 2.99 -10.95 -12.12
CA ALA A 72 1.73 -10.22 -11.99
C ALA A 72 1.83 -8.95 -11.12
N VAL A 73 1.04 -7.93 -11.48
CA VAL A 73 0.76 -6.76 -10.65
C VAL A 73 -0.68 -6.89 -10.11
N PRO A 74 -0.87 -7.41 -8.88
CA PRO A 74 -2.22 -7.63 -8.35
C PRO A 74 -2.90 -6.33 -7.91
N VAL A 75 -4.22 -6.32 -8.03
CA VAL A 75 -5.07 -5.36 -7.32
C VAL A 75 -5.04 -5.74 -5.84
N THR A 76 -4.45 -4.88 -5.00
CA THR A 76 -4.37 -5.13 -3.56
C THR A 76 -5.50 -4.41 -2.84
N LEU A 77 -6.50 -5.18 -2.40
CA LEU A 77 -7.61 -4.68 -1.59
C LEU A 77 -7.11 -4.46 -0.16
N GLN A 78 -7.20 -3.22 0.31
CA GLN A 78 -6.71 -2.78 1.60
C GLN A 78 -7.52 -1.56 2.10
N GLY A 79 -6.97 -0.82 3.07
CA GLY A 79 -7.64 0.33 3.66
C GLY A 79 -7.30 0.46 5.14
N GLY A 80 -8.30 0.83 5.93
CA GLY A 80 -8.34 0.51 7.35
C GLY A 80 -8.53 -0.99 7.56
N GLU A 81 -9.73 -1.49 7.28
CA GLU A 81 -10.03 -2.91 7.13
C GLU A 81 -10.99 -3.11 5.95
N PRO A 82 -10.54 -3.70 4.82
CA PRO A 82 -11.38 -3.84 3.63
C PRO A 82 -12.66 -4.63 3.88
N SER A 83 -12.67 -5.59 4.83
CA SER A 83 -13.87 -6.39 5.12
C SER A 83 -15.02 -5.59 5.76
N VAL A 84 -14.76 -4.36 6.20
CA VAL A 84 -15.79 -3.44 6.73
C VAL A 84 -16.63 -2.84 5.60
N HIS A 85 -16.11 -2.83 4.37
CA HIS A 85 -16.88 -2.36 3.23
C HIS A 85 -18.14 -3.22 3.05
N PRO A 86 -19.35 -2.62 2.90
CA PRO A 86 -20.61 -3.37 2.84
C PRO A 86 -20.63 -4.39 1.68
N ASP A 87 -20.00 -4.02 0.57
CA ASP A 87 -19.95 -4.83 -0.66
C ASP A 87 -18.65 -5.63 -0.80
N PHE A 88 -17.91 -5.89 0.28
CA PHE A 88 -16.60 -6.55 0.26
C PHE A 88 -16.59 -7.85 -0.58
N TYR A 89 -17.60 -8.72 -0.39
CA TYR A 89 -17.72 -9.97 -1.14
C TYR A 89 -18.11 -9.73 -2.61
N GLU A 90 -18.96 -8.74 -2.89
CA GLU A 90 -19.35 -8.40 -4.27
C GLU A 90 -18.15 -7.91 -5.06
N ILE A 91 -17.26 -7.13 -4.44
CA ILE A 91 -16.05 -6.62 -5.08
C ILE A 91 -15.12 -7.79 -5.47
N ILE A 92 -14.81 -8.70 -4.54
CA ILE A 92 -13.91 -9.83 -4.82
C ILE A 92 -14.49 -10.73 -5.92
N ASN A 93 -15.78 -11.04 -5.83
CA ASN A 93 -16.44 -11.99 -6.74
C ASN A 93 -16.83 -11.36 -8.08
N GLY A 94 -17.06 -10.05 -8.12
CA GLY A 94 -17.46 -9.33 -9.34
C GLY A 94 -16.27 -8.96 -10.23
N LEU A 95 -15.06 -8.90 -9.69
CA LEU A 95 -13.86 -8.65 -10.48
C LEU A 95 -13.59 -9.83 -11.44
N PRO A 96 -13.33 -9.55 -12.74
CA PRO A 96 -13.01 -10.58 -13.73
C PRO A 96 -11.83 -11.46 -13.30
N GLU A 97 -11.84 -12.73 -13.71
CA GLU A 97 -10.81 -13.70 -13.32
C GLU A 97 -9.39 -13.26 -13.68
N ARG A 98 -9.23 -12.57 -14.82
CA ARG A 98 -7.95 -11.99 -15.28
C ARG A 98 -7.35 -10.94 -14.35
N ILE A 99 -8.11 -10.43 -13.38
CA ILE A 99 -7.64 -9.50 -12.36
C ILE A 99 -7.13 -10.32 -11.19
N PRO A 100 -5.80 -10.47 -11.01
CA PRO A 100 -5.23 -11.05 -9.80
C PRO A 100 -5.47 -10.15 -8.60
N ILE A 101 -5.87 -10.74 -7.47
CA ILE A 101 -6.23 -10.01 -6.25
C ILE A 101 -5.30 -10.44 -5.11
N ASP A 102 -4.77 -9.46 -4.40
CA ASP A 102 -4.18 -9.63 -3.06
C ASP A 102 -5.10 -8.94 -2.04
N LEU A 103 -5.13 -9.44 -0.81
CA LEU A 103 -5.91 -8.89 0.30
C LEU A 103 -5.00 -8.55 1.48
N LEU A 104 -5.03 -7.30 1.96
CA LEU A 104 -4.44 -6.89 3.23
C LEU A 104 -5.54 -6.67 4.23
N THR A 105 -5.53 -7.45 5.30
CA THR A 105 -6.59 -7.45 6.31
C THR A 105 -6.00 -7.65 7.70
N ASN A 106 -6.74 -7.27 8.72
CA ASN A 106 -6.51 -7.60 10.12
C ASN A 106 -7.23 -8.90 10.55
N LEU A 107 -8.01 -9.51 9.65
CA LEU A 107 -8.77 -10.75 9.86
C LEU A 107 -9.81 -10.69 11.00
N SER A 108 -10.34 -9.49 11.25
CA SER A 108 -11.40 -9.24 12.24
C SER A 108 -12.78 -9.80 11.87
N PHE A 109 -12.96 -10.28 10.65
CA PHE A 109 -14.23 -10.80 10.15
C PHE A 109 -14.46 -12.28 10.45
N ASP A 110 -15.69 -12.75 10.19
CA ASP A 110 -16.09 -14.16 10.29
C ASP A 110 -15.49 -14.96 9.13
N VAL A 111 -14.54 -15.86 9.44
CA VAL A 111 -13.83 -16.67 8.46
C VAL A 111 -14.71 -17.76 7.82
N GLU A 112 -15.72 -18.29 8.52
CA GLU A 112 -16.62 -19.28 7.92
C GLU A 112 -17.51 -18.62 6.88
N ARG A 113 -18.01 -17.42 7.18
CA ARG A 113 -18.73 -16.62 6.20
C ARG A 113 -17.87 -16.28 5.00
N PHE A 114 -16.58 -15.99 5.20
CA PHE A 114 -15.66 -15.72 4.11
C PHE A 114 -15.43 -16.95 3.23
N ILE A 115 -15.16 -18.11 3.83
CA ILE A 115 -14.99 -19.40 3.13
C ILE A 115 -16.25 -19.73 2.30
N ALA A 116 -17.44 -19.50 2.86
CA ALA A 116 -18.70 -19.80 2.16
C ALA A 116 -19.01 -18.84 1.00
N ARG A 117 -18.33 -17.68 0.92
CA ARG A 117 -18.67 -16.59 -0.02
C ARG A 117 -17.60 -16.34 -1.07
N VAL A 118 -16.37 -16.78 -0.85
CA VAL A 118 -15.23 -16.48 -1.73
C VAL A 118 -14.58 -17.79 -2.16
N ASP A 119 -14.43 -17.98 -3.46
CA ASP A 119 -13.61 -19.07 -3.99
C ASP A 119 -12.13 -18.78 -3.70
N PRO A 120 -11.38 -19.69 -3.04
CA PRO A 120 -9.95 -19.55 -2.82
C PRO A 120 -9.14 -19.20 -4.08
N ALA A 121 -9.57 -19.65 -5.26
CA ALA A 121 -8.93 -19.34 -6.53
C ALA A 121 -8.93 -17.83 -6.86
N ARG A 122 -9.89 -17.05 -6.33
CA ARG A 122 -9.90 -15.58 -6.51
C ARG A 122 -8.76 -14.87 -5.79
N LEU A 123 -8.26 -15.46 -4.71
CA LEU A 123 -7.20 -14.93 -3.86
C LEU A 123 -6.00 -15.88 -3.84
N LYS A 124 -5.62 -16.37 -5.01
CA LYS A 124 -4.48 -17.25 -5.19
C LYS A 124 -3.81 -16.95 -6.52
N ARG A 125 -2.54 -16.56 -6.45
CA ARG A 125 -1.68 -16.38 -7.62
C ARG A 125 -0.29 -16.91 -7.34
N GLN A 126 0.50 -17.11 -8.39
CA GLN A 126 1.91 -17.43 -8.23
C GLN A 126 2.66 -16.19 -7.74
N ALA A 127 3.17 -16.27 -6.52
CA ALA A 127 3.87 -15.18 -5.85
C ALA A 127 4.86 -15.73 -4.81
N PRO A 128 5.92 -14.98 -4.48
CA PRO A 128 6.85 -15.37 -3.42
C PRO A 128 6.26 -15.20 -2.01
N TYR A 129 4.99 -14.84 -1.88
CA TYR A 129 4.24 -14.63 -0.64
C TYR A 129 2.75 -14.91 -0.84
N ALA A 130 2.03 -15.12 0.26
CA ALA A 130 0.60 -15.37 0.26
C ALA A 130 -0.23 -14.18 -0.28
N SER A 131 -1.28 -14.48 -1.05
CA SER A 131 -2.21 -13.46 -1.58
C SER A 131 -3.02 -12.77 -0.48
N ILE A 132 -3.38 -13.48 0.59
CA ILE A 132 -3.96 -12.89 1.80
C ILE A 132 -2.83 -12.64 2.80
N ARG A 133 -2.61 -11.36 3.13
CA ARG A 133 -1.58 -10.91 4.06
C ARG A 133 -2.24 -10.32 5.28
N VAL A 134 -2.25 -11.09 6.36
CA VAL A 134 -2.88 -10.69 7.61
C VAL A 134 -1.92 -9.87 8.45
N SER A 135 -2.32 -8.68 8.86
CA SER A 135 -1.53 -7.85 9.77
C SER A 135 -1.88 -8.21 11.21
N TYR A 136 -0.92 -8.81 11.93
CA TYR A 136 -1.06 -9.09 13.35
C TYR A 136 -0.83 -7.82 14.17
N HIS A 137 -1.83 -7.48 15.01
CA HIS A 137 -1.81 -6.29 15.86
C HIS A 137 -1.92 -6.68 17.34
N PRO A 138 -0.79 -6.80 18.06
CA PRO A 138 -0.81 -7.06 19.50
C PRO A 138 -1.69 -6.04 20.25
N GLY A 139 -2.52 -6.54 21.16
CA GLY A 139 -3.48 -5.74 21.92
C GLY A 139 -4.81 -5.46 21.21
N GLN A 140 -4.96 -5.82 19.93
CA GLN A 140 -6.24 -5.79 19.23
C GLN A 140 -6.85 -7.19 19.04
N VAL A 141 -6.00 -8.21 18.94
CA VAL A 141 -6.39 -9.62 18.81
C VAL A 141 -5.38 -10.52 19.54
N ALA A 142 -5.87 -11.59 20.16
CA ALA A 142 -5.00 -12.62 20.70
C ALA A 142 -4.32 -13.39 19.55
N PHE A 143 -3.05 -13.75 19.72
CA PHE A 143 -2.34 -14.45 18.64
C PHE A 143 -2.94 -15.82 18.35
N GLU A 144 -3.42 -16.51 19.39
CA GLU A 144 -4.10 -17.80 19.31
C GLU A 144 -5.35 -17.72 18.44
N GLU A 145 -6.18 -16.68 18.63
CA GLU A 145 -7.38 -16.48 17.83
C GLU A 145 -7.03 -16.26 16.35
N LEU A 146 -6.03 -15.41 16.09
CA LEU A 146 -5.56 -15.15 14.74
C LEU A 146 -5.01 -16.42 14.08
N LEU A 147 -4.27 -17.23 14.83
CA LEU A 147 -3.64 -18.45 14.32
C LEU A 147 -4.69 -19.51 13.98
N VAL A 148 -5.72 -19.69 14.82
CA VAL A 148 -6.86 -20.58 14.53
C VAL A 148 -7.58 -20.16 13.25
N LYS A 149 -7.88 -18.87 13.10
CA LYS A 149 -8.50 -18.33 11.88
C LYS A 149 -7.62 -18.54 10.64
N THR A 150 -6.30 -18.40 10.79
CA THR A 150 -5.32 -18.58 9.71
C THR A 150 -5.28 -20.03 9.25
N HIS A 151 -5.15 -20.99 10.18
CA HIS A 151 -5.21 -22.43 9.88
C HIS A 151 -6.51 -22.79 9.18
N ARG A 152 -7.63 -22.27 9.68
CA ARG A 152 -8.94 -22.55 9.08
C ARG A 152 -9.04 -22.11 7.61
N LEU A 153 -8.45 -20.97 7.27
CA LEU A 153 -8.37 -20.51 5.87
C LEU A 153 -7.38 -21.33 5.03
N MET A 154 -6.26 -21.76 5.61
CA MET A 154 -5.32 -22.66 4.93
C MET A 154 -5.98 -24.01 4.59
N GLU A 155 -6.71 -24.61 5.52
CA GLU A 155 -7.47 -25.85 5.32
C GLU A 155 -8.53 -25.71 4.22
N ALA A 156 -9.15 -24.52 4.12
CA ALA A 156 -10.10 -24.19 3.06
C ALA A 156 -9.43 -23.87 1.71
N GLY A 157 -8.10 -23.95 1.61
CA GLY A 157 -7.35 -23.81 0.36
C GLY A 157 -6.89 -22.39 0.02
N PHE A 158 -7.09 -21.41 0.91
CA PHE A 158 -6.63 -20.04 0.70
C PHE A 158 -5.11 -19.90 0.85
N SER A 159 -4.53 -19.02 0.03
CA SER A 159 -3.13 -18.61 0.17
C SER A 159 -3.04 -17.47 1.19
N ILE A 160 -2.70 -17.80 2.44
CA ILE A 160 -2.69 -16.85 3.56
C ILE A 160 -1.38 -16.89 4.35
N GLY A 161 -0.94 -15.73 4.84
CA GLY A 161 0.21 -15.58 5.72
C GLY A 161 0.09 -14.38 6.65
N ILE A 162 0.79 -14.42 7.77
CA ILE A 162 0.77 -13.41 8.83
C ILE A 162 1.95 -12.45 8.67
N TYR A 163 1.72 -11.18 9.00
CA TYR A 163 2.72 -10.12 9.00
C TYR A 163 2.69 -9.38 10.33
N GLY A 164 3.86 -9.25 10.96
CA GLY A 164 4.04 -8.47 12.19
C GLY A 164 4.93 -7.25 11.96
N VAL A 165 4.58 -6.10 12.53
CA VAL A 165 5.43 -4.91 12.51
C VAL A 165 6.38 -4.94 13.68
N LEU A 166 7.68 -4.76 13.43
CA LEU A 166 8.72 -4.69 14.47
C LEU A 166 8.74 -3.31 15.14
N HIS A 167 7.63 -2.96 15.80
CA HIS A 167 7.56 -1.77 16.63
C HIS A 167 8.51 -1.94 17.84
N PRO A 168 9.28 -0.91 18.25
CA PRO A 168 10.26 -1.03 19.33
C PRO A 168 9.67 -1.54 20.66
N ASP A 169 8.41 -1.25 20.94
CA ASP A 169 7.72 -1.71 22.16
C ASP A 169 7.18 -3.15 22.06
N GLN A 170 7.17 -3.76 20.86
CA GLN A 170 6.51 -5.06 20.60
C GLN A 170 7.41 -6.06 19.85
N GLN A 171 8.63 -5.67 19.48
CA GLN A 171 9.51 -6.44 18.60
C GLN A 171 9.76 -7.87 19.10
N GLU A 172 10.10 -8.03 20.39
CA GLU A 172 10.37 -9.35 20.98
C GLU A 172 9.14 -10.27 20.91
N HIS A 173 7.97 -9.73 21.22
CA HIS A 173 6.70 -10.45 21.13
C HIS A 173 6.41 -10.88 19.69
N ILE A 174 6.57 -9.99 18.71
CA ILE A 174 6.36 -10.32 17.29
C ILE A 174 7.30 -11.43 16.83
N LEU A 175 8.58 -11.37 17.20
CA LEU A 175 9.55 -12.41 16.83
C LEU A 175 9.23 -13.76 17.49
N ALA A 176 8.76 -13.77 18.74
CA ALA A 176 8.30 -14.99 19.40
C ALA A 176 7.07 -15.60 18.70
N MET A 177 6.09 -14.77 18.31
CA MET A 177 4.91 -15.23 17.57
C MET A 177 5.25 -15.71 16.16
N GLN A 178 6.22 -15.06 15.50
CA GLN A 178 6.74 -15.53 14.22
C GLN A 178 7.32 -16.95 14.33
N GLN A 179 8.19 -17.20 15.32
CA GLN A 179 8.76 -18.53 15.54
C GLN A 179 7.68 -19.58 15.81
N ARG A 180 6.62 -19.21 16.54
CA ARG A 180 5.48 -20.09 16.79
C ARG A 180 4.72 -20.42 15.50
N ALA A 181 4.32 -19.42 14.72
CA ALA A 181 3.62 -19.63 13.44
C ALA A 181 4.42 -20.52 12.49
N VAL A 182 5.73 -20.26 12.35
CA VAL A 182 6.61 -21.06 11.47
C VAL A 182 6.68 -22.52 11.90
N ARG A 183 6.72 -22.81 13.21
CA ARG A 183 6.66 -24.19 13.72
C ARG A 183 5.35 -24.91 13.38
N GLU A 184 4.27 -24.16 13.20
CA GLU A 184 2.96 -24.67 12.81
C GLU A 184 2.74 -24.66 11.29
N GLY A 185 3.77 -24.33 10.49
CA GLY A 185 3.69 -24.30 9.03
C GLY A 185 3.01 -23.06 8.44
N VAL A 186 2.77 -22.02 9.26
CA VAL A 186 2.19 -20.75 8.82
C VAL A 186 3.30 -19.79 8.39
N ASP A 187 3.21 -19.24 7.17
CA ASP A 187 4.11 -18.17 6.72
C ASP A 187 3.90 -16.94 7.60
N PHE A 188 4.91 -16.56 8.37
CA PHE A 188 4.92 -15.33 9.16
C PHE A 188 6.12 -14.50 8.77
N ARG A 189 5.86 -13.29 8.25
CA ARG A 189 6.90 -12.32 7.89
C ARG A 189 6.87 -11.10 8.78
N THR A 190 8.00 -10.42 8.86
CA THR A 190 8.12 -9.18 9.63
C THR A 190 8.23 -7.99 8.68
N LYS A 191 7.76 -6.83 9.16
CA LYS A 191 7.92 -5.53 8.51
C LYS A 191 8.64 -4.60 9.48
N GLU A 192 9.52 -3.77 8.94
CA GLU A 192 10.10 -2.66 9.70
C GLU A 192 8.97 -1.73 10.17
N PHE A 193 9.11 -1.20 11.39
CA PHE A 193 8.28 -0.10 11.85
C PHE A 193 8.70 1.20 11.17
N LEU A 194 7.72 1.98 10.72
CA LEU A 194 7.93 3.23 10.00
C LEU A 194 7.25 4.37 10.74
N GLY A 195 8.00 5.42 11.04
CA GLY A 195 7.48 6.59 11.74
C GLY A 195 8.14 6.81 13.10
N PHE A 196 7.56 7.71 13.89
CA PHE A 196 8.15 8.12 15.16
C PHE A 196 7.77 7.18 16.31
N ALA A 197 8.75 6.76 17.08
CA ALA A 197 8.56 6.16 18.40
C ALA A 197 9.66 6.66 19.34
N ARG A 198 9.29 7.01 20.59
CA ARG A 198 10.24 7.52 21.60
C ARG A 198 11.10 8.68 21.10
N GLY A 199 10.52 9.60 20.31
CA GLY A 199 11.22 10.76 19.74
C GLY A 199 12.19 10.47 18.59
N ARG A 200 12.29 9.21 18.13
CA ARG A 200 13.13 8.79 17.01
C ARG A 200 12.28 8.37 15.83
N LEU A 201 12.69 8.77 14.63
CA LEU A 201 12.15 8.28 13.37
C LEU A 201 12.79 6.91 13.04
N TYR A 202 11.96 5.88 12.84
CA TYR A 202 12.33 4.53 12.43
C TYR A 202 11.98 4.31 10.96
N GLY A 203 12.83 3.58 10.23
CA GLY A 203 12.72 3.39 8.79
C GLY A 203 14.06 3.58 8.09
N GLN A 204 14.29 2.83 7.00
CA GLN A 204 15.31 3.17 6.02
C GLN A 204 14.68 3.99 4.87
N TYR A 205 15.12 5.22 4.67
CA TYR A 205 14.54 6.15 3.69
C TYR A 205 15.53 6.56 2.61
N LYS A 206 15.04 6.66 1.35
CA LYS A 206 15.85 7.17 0.23
C LYS A 206 16.20 8.66 0.38
N TYR A 207 15.28 9.42 0.98
CA TYR A 207 15.42 10.86 1.23
C TYR A 207 15.26 11.10 2.73
N GLU A 208 16.37 11.31 3.43
CA GLU A 208 16.46 11.24 4.90
C GLU A 208 15.50 12.18 5.64
N ASP A 209 15.27 13.37 5.09
CA ASP A 209 14.48 14.42 5.74
C ASP A 209 13.04 14.52 5.22
N ALA A 210 12.65 13.69 4.24
CA ALA A 210 11.38 13.79 3.52
C ALA A 210 10.13 13.40 4.32
N CYS A 211 10.26 12.67 5.45
CA CYS A 211 9.14 12.30 6.32
C CYS A 211 9.39 12.67 7.79
N THR A 212 10.12 13.76 8.04
CA THR A 212 10.47 14.22 9.40
C THR A 212 9.38 15.07 10.05
N LEU A 213 8.37 15.50 9.30
CA LEU A 213 7.30 16.42 9.72
C LEU A 213 7.82 17.77 10.25
N SER A 214 9.04 18.16 9.84
CA SER A 214 9.77 19.31 10.41
C SER A 214 9.82 20.54 9.51
N HIS A 215 9.60 20.38 8.21
CA HIS A 215 9.74 21.44 7.23
C HIS A 215 8.96 21.12 5.95
N THR A 216 8.83 22.11 5.08
CA THR A 216 8.30 21.96 3.72
C THR A 216 9.32 22.43 2.70
N ARG A 217 9.38 21.78 1.53
CA ARG A 217 10.21 22.21 0.39
C ARG A 217 9.48 21.97 -0.93
N GLN A 218 9.67 22.90 -1.87
CA GLN A 218 9.21 22.71 -3.25
C GLN A 218 10.14 21.72 -3.98
N VAL A 219 9.53 20.66 -4.49
CA VAL A 219 10.17 19.61 -5.28
C VAL A 219 9.25 19.21 -6.43
N ARG A 220 9.72 18.34 -7.31
CA ARG A 220 8.87 17.59 -8.24
C ARG A 220 8.95 16.12 -7.86
N CYS A 221 7.84 15.40 -7.86
CA CYS A 221 7.86 13.97 -7.54
C CYS A 221 6.92 13.17 -8.44
N ARG A 222 7.21 11.89 -8.57
CA ARG A 222 6.40 10.90 -9.31
C ARG A 222 6.35 9.60 -8.53
N THR A 223 5.33 8.79 -8.80
CA THR A 223 5.11 7.49 -8.16
C THR A 223 5.06 6.38 -9.20
N SER A 224 5.59 5.21 -8.85
CA SER A 224 5.40 3.96 -9.58
C SER A 224 4.25 3.11 -9.03
N GLU A 225 3.35 3.69 -8.23
CA GLU A 225 2.20 3.00 -7.63
C GLU A 225 0.89 3.65 -8.08
N LEU A 226 -0.15 2.84 -8.28
CA LEU A 226 -1.52 3.29 -8.50
C LEU A 226 -2.28 3.24 -7.17
N LEU A 227 -2.55 4.41 -6.58
CA LEU A 227 -3.21 4.53 -5.29
C LEU A 227 -4.64 5.05 -5.46
N ILE A 228 -5.63 4.26 -5.07
CA ILE A 228 -7.05 4.57 -5.24
C ILE A 228 -7.73 4.62 -3.87
N GLY A 229 -8.21 5.80 -3.46
CA GLY A 229 -8.93 6.01 -2.20
C GLY A 229 -10.37 5.50 -2.25
N ALA A 230 -11.08 5.51 -1.11
CA ALA A 230 -12.36 4.82 -1.00
C ALA A 230 -13.45 5.37 -1.91
N GLY A 231 -13.40 6.67 -2.20
CA GLY A 231 -14.30 7.33 -3.13
C GLY A 231 -13.96 7.14 -4.61
N GLY A 232 -12.92 6.35 -4.96
CA GLY A 232 -12.50 6.12 -6.35
C GLY A 232 -11.49 7.13 -6.90
N ASN A 233 -11.21 8.19 -6.13
CA ASN A 233 -10.15 9.15 -6.42
C ASN A 233 -8.78 8.46 -6.46
N VAL A 234 -7.98 8.82 -7.47
CA VAL A 234 -6.60 8.36 -7.63
C VAL A 234 -5.67 9.42 -7.07
N TYR A 235 -4.71 9.01 -6.24
CA TYR A 235 -3.77 9.90 -5.58
C TYR A 235 -2.34 9.63 -6.01
N ARG A 236 -1.52 10.68 -5.97
CA ARG A 236 -0.09 10.61 -6.32
C ARG A 236 0.74 9.82 -5.30
N CYS A 237 0.42 9.92 -4.02
CA CYS A 237 1.18 9.28 -2.96
C CYS A 237 0.29 9.01 -1.74
N HIS A 238 0.80 8.27 -0.76
CA HIS A 238 0.05 7.97 0.46
C HIS A 238 -0.22 9.23 1.30
N HIS A 239 0.70 10.21 1.28
CA HIS A 239 0.42 11.51 1.93
C HIS A 239 -0.84 12.17 1.36
N ASP A 240 -0.92 12.34 0.04
CA ASP A 240 -2.10 12.96 -0.59
C ASP A 240 -3.38 12.14 -0.32
N LEU A 241 -3.30 10.81 -0.31
CA LEU A 241 -4.45 9.94 -0.02
C LEU A 241 -4.94 10.12 1.42
N TYR A 242 -4.05 10.02 2.41
CA TYR A 242 -4.43 10.09 3.83
C TYR A 242 -4.82 11.51 4.26
N GLU A 243 -4.16 12.52 3.70
CA GLU A 243 -4.45 13.91 4.03
C GLU A 243 -5.58 14.51 3.18
N GLN A 244 -6.20 13.73 2.29
CA GLN A 244 -7.24 14.21 1.36
C GLN A 244 -6.75 15.40 0.52
N GLY A 245 -5.51 15.27 0.01
CA GLY A 245 -4.95 16.17 -0.99
C GLY A 245 -5.69 16.08 -2.33
N GLU A 246 -5.29 16.94 -3.27
CA GLU A 246 -5.93 16.99 -4.59
C GLU A 246 -5.73 15.65 -5.35
N PRO A 247 -6.81 14.97 -5.78
CA PRO A 247 -6.72 13.80 -6.62
C PRO A 247 -6.04 14.10 -7.96
N ILE A 248 -5.36 13.11 -8.54
CA ILE A 248 -4.78 13.18 -9.88
C ILE A 248 -5.66 12.53 -10.95
N GLY A 249 -6.82 12.02 -10.56
CA GLY A 249 -7.79 11.37 -11.45
C GLY A 249 -8.83 10.57 -10.68
N HIS A 250 -9.67 9.84 -11.39
CA HIS A 250 -10.71 9.01 -10.81
C HIS A 250 -10.87 7.69 -11.59
N ILE A 251 -11.04 6.56 -10.91
CA ILE A 251 -11.07 5.23 -11.55
C ILE A 251 -12.27 5.02 -12.49
N LEU A 252 -13.31 5.83 -12.36
CA LEU A 252 -14.48 5.85 -13.25
C LEU A 252 -14.41 6.91 -14.36
N ASP A 253 -13.39 7.79 -14.36
CA ASP A 253 -13.23 8.80 -15.41
C ASP A 253 -12.81 8.12 -16.71
N PRO A 254 -13.61 8.20 -17.80
CA PRO A 254 -13.26 7.59 -19.08
C PRO A 254 -11.91 8.03 -19.63
N GLY A 255 -11.45 9.25 -19.31
CA GLY A 255 -10.17 9.81 -19.75
C GLY A 255 -8.99 9.53 -18.80
N PHE A 256 -9.19 8.75 -17.73
CA PHE A 256 -8.10 8.46 -16.79
C PHE A 256 -7.00 7.60 -17.44
N GLU A 257 -5.78 8.11 -17.38
CA GLU A 257 -4.56 7.40 -17.77
C GLU A 257 -3.54 7.42 -16.62
N MET A 258 -2.82 6.32 -16.44
CA MET A 258 -1.73 6.25 -15.45
C MET A 258 -0.50 7.02 -15.97
N MET A 259 -0.31 8.24 -15.49
CA MET A 259 0.88 9.06 -15.78
C MET A 259 1.98 8.87 -14.72
N ASN A 260 3.24 8.87 -15.15
CA ASN A 260 4.43 8.82 -14.27
C ASN A 260 5.33 10.06 -14.43
N GLU A 261 4.72 11.18 -14.86
CA GLU A 261 5.45 12.44 -15.00
C GLU A 261 5.66 13.09 -13.63
N PRO A 262 6.85 13.66 -13.37
CA PRO A 262 7.09 14.45 -12.17
C PRO A 262 6.08 15.61 -12.05
N ARG A 263 5.43 15.73 -10.90
CA ARG A 263 4.47 16.79 -10.58
C ARG A 263 5.01 17.70 -9.48
N PRO A 264 4.73 19.02 -9.54
CA PRO A 264 5.08 19.93 -8.44
C PRO A 264 4.49 19.46 -7.11
N CYS A 265 5.29 19.51 -6.06
CA CYS A 265 4.90 19.19 -4.69
C CYS A 265 5.55 20.18 -3.72
N ARG A 266 4.79 20.65 -2.74
CA ARG A 266 5.26 21.53 -1.66
C ARG A 266 5.41 20.81 -0.31
N TRP A 267 5.05 19.53 -0.25
CA TRP A 267 4.96 18.74 0.98
C TRP A 267 6.19 17.87 1.25
N TYR A 268 7.31 18.14 0.57
CA TYR A 268 8.57 17.49 0.94
C TYR A 268 8.89 17.78 2.41
N GLY A 269 9.18 16.75 3.21
CA GLY A 269 9.28 16.83 4.67
C GLY A 269 8.07 16.23 5.38
N HIS A 270 6.92 16.16 4.70
CA HIS A 270 5.68 15.52 5.13
C HIS A 270 5.31 14.28 4.30
N CYS A 271 6.23 13.77 3.47
CA CYS A 271 5.96 12.53 2.71
C CYS A 271 5.59 11.39 3.66
N ASN A 272 4.66 10.52 3.26
CA ASN A 272 4.36 9.36 4.07
C ASN A 272 5.55 8.37 4.03
N PRO A 273 5.94 7.75 5.16
CA PRO A 273 7.04 6.78 5.19
C PRO A 273 6.90 5.63 4.18
N CYS A 274 5.69 5.20 3.83
CA CYS A 274 5.47 4.15 2.84
C CYS A 274 5.89 4.52 1.42
N ASP A 275 5.89 5.82 1.10
CA ASP A 275 6.24 6.37 -0.20
C ASP A 275 7.76 6.37 -0.42
N ILE A 276 8.52 6.71 0.62
CA ILE A 276 9.96 7.02 0.53
C ILE A 276 10.89 5.96 1.15
N LYS A 277 10.32 4.94 1.81
CA LYS A 277 11.12 3.83 2.36
C LYS A 277 11.86 3.06 1.27
N VAL A 278 13.03 2.56 1.62
CA VAL A 278 13.74 1.56 0.84
C VAL A 278 13.12 0.20 1.14
N LYS A 279 12.60 -0.47 0.12
CA LYS A 279 11.89 -1.74 0.23
C LYS A 279 12.27 -2.67 -0.92
N THR A 280 11.82 -3.91 -0.83
CA THR A 280 11.84 -4.84 -1.96
C THR A 280 10.71 -4.49 -2.94
N ASN A 281 10.99 -4.48 -4.24
CA ASN A 281 9.94 -4.37 -5.25
C ASN A 281 9.10 -5.67 -5.34
N ARG A 282 8.10 -5.72 -6.24
CA ARG A 282 7.23 -6.91 -6.38
C ARG A 282 8.02 -8.17 -6.79
N LEU A 283 9.16 -7.98 -7.45
CA LEU A 283 10.09 -9.02 -7.92
C LEU A 283 11.11 -9.44 -6.85
N GLN A 284 10.94 -9.01 -5.58
CA GLN A 284 11.84 -9.30 -4.46
C GLN A 284 13.25 -8.71 -4.60
N GLN A 285 13.43 -7.67 -5.42
CA GLN A 285 14.71 -6.96 -5.53
C GLN A 285 14.75 -5.80 -4.52
N PHE A 286 15.77 -5.79 -3.66
CA PHE A 286 15.99 -4.75 -2.65
C PHE A 286 16.50 -3.44 -3.28
N GLY A 287 16.29 -2.31 -2.60
CA GLY A 287 16.75 -0.98 -3.04
C GLY A 287 15.70 -0.15 -3.77
N TYR A 288 14.43 -0.56 -3.77
CA TYR A 288 13.34 0.13 -4.44
C TYR A 288 12.64 1.14 -3.51
N THR A 289 12.18 2.25 -4.08
CA THR A 289 11.33 3.25 -3.41
C THR A 289 10.20 3.62 -4.35
N ALA A 290 9.00 3.82 -3.82
CA ALA A 290 7.79 4.07 -4.63
C ALA A 290 7.77 5.46 -5.26
N VAL A 291 8.26 6.44 -4.52
CA VAL A 291 8.30 7.84 -4.95
C VAL A 291 9.72 8.26 -5.28
N ASP A 292 9.86 8.85 -6.46
CA ASP A 292 11.09 9.51 -6.91
C ASP A 292 10.92 11.03 -6.79
N ILE A 293 11.95 11.72 -6.29
CA ILE A 293 11.90 13.14 -5.94
C ILE A 293 13.03 13.87 -6.67
N GLU A 294 12.66 14.86 -7.46
CA GLU A 294 13.56 15.76 -8.17
C GLU A 294 13.63 17.10 -7.42
N PHE A 295 14.84 17.44 -7.00
CA PHE A 295 15.11 18.72 -6.34
C PHE A 295 15.40 19.81 -7.39
N PRO A 296 14.92 21.05 -7.17
CA PRO A 296 15.34 22.19 -7.97
C PRO A 296 16.87 22.30 -7.97
N ALA A 297 17.45 22.61 -9.13
CA ALA A 297 18.88 22.90 -9.21
C ALA A 297 19.23 24.01 -8.21
N THR A 298 20.20 23.76 -7.33
CA THR A 298 20.69 24.79 -6.42
C THR A 298 21.17 25.99 -7.24
N ALA A 299 20.60 27.16 -7.03
CA ALA A 299 21.09 28.40 -7.62
C ALA A 299 22.56 28.58 -7.18
N GLY A 300 23.48 28.30 -8.12
CA GLY A 300 24.91 28.63 -8.08
C GLY A 300 25.59 28.64 -6.72
N GLY A 301 26.25 27.52 -6.38
CA GLY A 301 27.45 27.62 -5.56
C GLY A 301 28.42 28.59 -6.23
N ARG A 302 28.54 29.82 -5.71
CA ARG A 302 29.70 30.67 -5.99
C ARG A 302 30.93 29.83 -5.65
N ARG A 303 31.67 29.41 -6.68
CA ARG A 303 33.04 28.90 -6.56
C ARG A 303 33.78 29.81 -5.59
N LYS A 304 34.07 29.35 -4.37
CA LYS A 304 35.09 29.97 -3.54
C LYS A 304 36.39 29.83 -4.34
N SER A 305 36.83 30.91 -4.96
CA SER A 305 38.14 30.98 -5.58
C SER A 305 39.17 30.64 -4.51
N ARG A 306 39.92 29.56 -4.73
CA ARG A 306 41.15 29.29 -3.97
C ARG A 306 42.11 30.44 -4.30
N ARG A 307 42.16 31.47 -3.47
CA ARG A 307 43.32 32.35 -3.39
C ARG A 307 44.44 31.53 -2.76
N ALA A 308 45.47 31.29 -3.55
CA ALA A 308 46.72 30.71 -3.11
C ALA A 308 47.30 31.56 -1.98
N VAL A 309 47.56 30.93 -0.83
CA VAL A 309 48.46 31.46 0.18
C VAL A 309 49.85 30.97 -0.23
N ALA A 310 50.61 31.85 -0.87
CA ALA A 310 52.05 31.75 -0.98
C ALA A 310 52.63 32.82 -0.05
N ALA A 311 53.29 32.40 1.04
CA ALA A 311 54.40 33.10 1.71
C ALA A 311 54.68 32.44 3.06
N ALA A 312 55.73 31.62 3.13
CA ALA A 312 56.57 31.40 4.32
C ALA A 312 57.80 30.57 3.90
N THR A 313 58.77 31.22 3.29
CA THR A 313 60.20 30.85 3.36
C THR A 313 60.97 32.16 3.39
N GLY A 314 61.68 32.38 4.49
CA GLY A 314 62.33 33.62 4.88
C GLY A 314 62.33 33.74 6.39
#